data_AF-A0A0T7BY60-F1
#
_entry.id   AF-A0A0T7BY60-F1
#
_cell.length_a   1.000
_cell.length_b   1.000
_cell.length_c   1.000
_cell.angle_alpha   90.00
_cell.angle_beta   90.00
_cell.angle_gamma   90.00
#
_symmetry.space_group_name_H-M   'P 1'
#
loop_
_entity.id
_entity.type
_entity.pdbx_description
1 polymer ?
#
loop_
_entity_poly.entity_id
_entity_poly.type
_entity_poly.pdbx_seq_one_letter_code
_entity_poly.pdbx_strand_id
1 'polypeptide(L)'
;MVIQLHSFINSCKRYIQVETLPHHVTNLFREIQYLNDTKILASGDGAGNIYTENHLDGTITFYQNQGEIWTYVIYDCPPGEEKIVIDVSINTSDDLLQKLICGQKLKHEAMDVWEYLVYKYQESDFIEVSLPEAYNNYQSQAIANIVLEEFTALNSISIFSEGAGKQYKRVILSKLIASAQGIIDQGGTEAEFRVAQQLIMETTEIDDIAHLIFEYNDYRIWQSALPSKSQAVEYAFNAALHLISRVNSY
;
A
#
# COMPACT_ATOMS: atom_id res chain seq x y z
N MET A 1 9.44 -34.54 5.21
CA MET A 1 8.32 -35.05 6.02
C MET A 1 7.11 -34.23 5.63
N VAL A 2 5.88 -34.67 5.90
CA VAL A 2 4.70 -33.88 5.53
C VAL A 2 4.09 -33.33 6.81
N ILE A 3 3.86 -32.02 6.85
CA ILE A 3 3.13 -31.36 7.94
C ILE A 3 1.71 -31.07 7.48
N GLN A 4 0.77 -31.23 8.39
CA GLN A 4 -0.61 -30.82 8.18
C GLN A 4 -0.85 -29.54 8.99
N LEU A 5 -1.22 -28.46 8.31
CA LEU A 5 -1.57 -27.17 8.90
C LEU A 5 -2.94 -26.76 8.36
N HIS A 6 -3.91 -26.56 9.24
CA HIS A 6 -5.30 -26.32 8.86
C HIS A 6 -5.81 -27.43 7.91
N SER A 7 -6.37 -27.07 6.76
CA SER A 7 -6.77 -28.00 5.69
C SER A 7 -5.66 -28.37 4.71
N PHE A 8 -4.42 -27.92 4.93
CA PHE A 8 -3.32 -28.09 3.98
C PHE A 8 -2.31 -29.15 4.40
N ILE A 9 -1.85 -29.89 3.40
CA ILE A 9 -0.78 -30.88 3.50
C ILE A 9 0.44 -30.27 2.82
N ASN A 10 1.47 -29.93 3.59
CA ASN A 10 2.64 -29.21 3.11
C ASN A 10 3.93 -30.02 3.32
N SER A 11 4.89 -29.84 2.42
CA SER A 11 6.23 -30.44 2.51
C SER A 11 7.27 -29.38 2.18
N CYS A 12 8.49 -29.51 2.71
CA CYS A 12 9.58 -28.56 2.50
C CYS A 12 9.25 -27.10 2.91
N LYS A 13 8.34 -26.90 3.87
CA LYS A 13 7.93 -25.58 4.36
C LYS A 13 8.00 -25.49 5.88
N ARG A 14 8.31 -24.31 6.40
CA ARG A 14 8.18 -23.92 7.80
C ARG A 14 7.17 -22.78 7.94
N TYR A 15 6.33 -22.88 8.95
CA TYR A 15 5.33 -21.88 9.30
C TYR A 15 5.66 -21.30 10.67
N ILE A 16 5.74 -19.99 10.76
CA ILE A 16 5.95 -19.27 12.02
C ILE A 16 4.77 -18.35 12.22
N GLN A 17 4.00 -18.57 13.28
CA GLN A 17 2.85 -17.72 13.60
C GLN A 17 3.33 -16.30 13.92
N VAL A 18 2.62 -15.33 13.39
CA VAL A 18 2.84 -13.90 13.62
C VAL A 18 1.53 -13.21 13.97
N GLU A 19 1.63 -12.01 14.54
CA GLU A 19 0.45 -11.22 14.87
C GLU A 19 -0.37 -10.89 13.62
N THR A 20 -1.68 -11.05 13.71
CA THR A 20 -2.61 -10.70 12.66
C THR A 20 -2.78 -9.18 12.61
N LEU A 21 -2.06 -8.54 11.70
CA LEU A 21 -2.19 -7.12 11.37
C LEU A 21 -3.52 -6.79 10.65
N PRO A 22 -4.01 -5.52 10.70
CA PRO A 22 -5.28 -5.13 10.10
C PRO A 22 -5.44 -5.46 8.61
N HIS A 23 -4.38 -5.30 7.80
CA HIS A 23 -4.46 -5.59 6.36
C HIS A 23 -4.64 -7.09 6.05
N HIS A 24 -4.18 -7.99 6.92
CA HIS A 24 -4.47 -9.42 6.79
C HIS A 24 -5.99 -9.67 6.88
N VAL A 25 -6.64 -8.98 7.83
CA VAL A 25 -8.08 -9.08 8.06
C VAL A 25 -8.88 -8.46 6.91
N THR A 26 -8.44 -7.32 6.36
CA THR A 26 -9.12 -6.72 5.20
C THR A 26 -8.99 -7.58 3.94
N ASN A 27 -7.84 -8.22 3.73
CA ASN A 27 -7.67 -9.19 2.64
C ASN A 27 -8.60 -10.38 2.80
N LEU A 28 -8.69 -10.98 4.00
CA LEU A 28 -9.67 -12.03 4.29
C LEU A 28 -11.11 -11.56 4.04
N PHE A 29 -11.46 -10.34 4.48
CA PHE A 29 -12.79 -9.79 4.29
C PHE A 29 -13.16 -9.63 2.81
N ARG A 30 -12.24 -9.12 1.98
CA ARG A 30 -12.42 -9.03 0.52
C ARG A 30 -12.63 -10.41 -0.11
N GLU A 31 -11.85 -11.41 0.30
CA GLU A 31 -12.00 -12.77 -0.20
C GLU A 31 -13.37 -13.36 0.18
N ILE A 32 -13.83 -13.14 1.42
CA ILE A 32 -15.17 -13.54 1.86
C ILE A 32 -16.25 -12.86 1.02
N GLN A 33 -16.13 -11.55 0.78
CA GLN A 33 -17.08 -10.82 -0.07
C GLN A 33 -17.10 -11.39 -1.49
N TYR A 34 -15.94 -11.62 -2.09
CA TYR A 34 -15.81 -12.21 -3.42
C TYR A 34 -16.46 -13.60 -3.51
N LEU A 35 -16.20 -14.48 -2.55
CA LEU A 35 -16.77 -15.83 -2.50
C LEU A 35 -18.29 -15.82 -2.27
N ASN A 36 -18.80 -14.82 -1.55
CA ASN A 36 -20.24 -14.60 -1.36
C ASN A 36 -20.91 -14.11 -2.66
N ASP A 37 -20.32 -13.12 -3.32
CA ASP A 37 -20.83 -12.56 -4.57
C ASP A 37 -20.86 -13.60 -5.70
N THR A 38 -19.87 -14.48 -5.72
CA THR A 38 -19.79 -15.60 -6.68
C THR A 38 -20.63 -16.81 -6.29
N LYS A 39 -21.34 -16.77 -5.15
CA LYS A 39 -22.15 -17.88 -4.58
C LYS A 39 -21.40 -19.18 -4.37
N ILE A 40 -20.07 -19.14 -4.32
CA ILE A 40 -19.21 -20.31 -4.06
C ILE A 40 -19.42 -20.78 -2.62
N LEU A 41 -19.64 -19.86 -1.68
CA LEU A 41 -19.97 -20.21 -0.29
C LEU A 41 -21.35 -20.87 -0.13
N ALA A 42 -22.28 -20.63 -1.07
CA ALA A 42 -23.64 -21.17 -1.03
C ALA A 42 -23.75 -22.60 -1.60
N SER A 43 -22.72 -23.11 -2.28
CA SER A 43 -22.77 -24.39 -3.01
C SER A 43 -22.32 -25.63 -2.21
N GLY A 44 -22.00 -25.46 -0.93
CA GLY A 44 -21.68 -26.57 -0.02
C GLY A 44 -20.26 -27.11 -0.20
N ASP A 45 -19.65 -27.53 0.91
CA ASP A 45 -18.31 -28.11 1.10
C ASP A 45 -17.09 -27.16 1.27
N GLY A 46 -17.22 -25.86 1.00
CA GLY A 46 -16.10 -24.90 1.14
C GLY A 46 -16.15 -23.93 2.33
N ALA A 47 -17.25 -23.90 3.09
CA ALA A 47 -17.56 -22.83 4.04
C ALA A 47 -16.75 -22.84 5.36
N GLY A 48 -15.80 -23.76 5.53
CA GLY A 48 -15.10 -23.95 6.81
C GLY A 48 -13.79 -23.16 6.95
N ASN A 49 -13.03 -23.05 5.85
CA ASN A 49 -11.65 -22.55 5.86
C ASN A 49 -11.40 -21.63 4.66
N ILE A 50 -11.12 -20.35 4.92
CA ILE A 50 -10.71 -19.37 3.91
C ILE A 50 -9.25 -19.02 4.18
N TYR A 51 -8.47 -18.74 3.15
CA TYR A 51 -7.13 -18.23 3.32
C TYR A 51 -6.78 -17.19 2.27
N THR A 52 -5.87 -16.29 2.62
CA THR A 52 -5.33 -15.27 1.72
C THR A 52 -3.81 -15.23 1.86
N GLU A 53 -3.13 -15.05 0.74
CA GLU A 53 -1.67 -14.85 0.71
C GLU A 53 -1.39 -13.37 0.48
N ASN A 54 -0.48 -12.81 1.29
CA ASN A 54 0.03 -11.46 1.10
C ASN A 54 1.48 -11.52 0.63
N HIS A 55 1.69 -11.23 -0.66
CA HIS A 55 3.03 -11.25 -1.24
C HIS A 55 3.92 -10.10 -0.78
N LEU A 56 3.36 -9.03 -0.18
CA LEU A 56 4.13 -7.85 0.24
C LEU A 56 4.98 -8.14 1.48
N ASP A 57 4.45 -8.90 2.43
CA ASP A 57 5.13 -9.31 3.66
C ASP A 57 5.41 -10.82 3.74
N GLY A 58 4.99 -11.58 2.72
CA GLY A 58 5.24 -13.01 2.62
C GLY A 58 4.41 -13.83 3.60
N THR A 59 3.26 -13.31 4.05
CA THR A 59 2.38 -13.99 4.99
C THR A 59 1.25 -14.76 4.30
N ILE A 60 0.72 -15.74 5.01
CA ILE A 60 -0.54 -16.39 4.71
C ILE A 60 -1.45 -16.24 5.93
N THR A 61 -2.71 -15.88 5.68
CA THR A 61 -3.72 -15.70 6.72
C THR A 61 -4.84 -16.70 6.51
N PHE A 62 -5.16 -17.49 7.53
CA PHE A 62 -6.24 -18.47 7.52
C PHE A 62 -7.38 -17.99 8.41
N TYR A 63 -8.62 -18.21 7.98
CA TYR A 63 -9.83 -18.11 8.79
C TYR A 63 -10.49 -19.49 8.84
N GLN A 64 -10.58 -20.08 10.04
CA GLN A 64 -11.05 -21.44 10.26
C GLN A 64 -11.97 -21.53 11.49
N ASN A 65 -12.80 -22.59 11.53
CA ASN A 65 -13.55 -23.03 12.73
C ASN A 65 -14.50 -21.99 13.32
N GLN A 66 -15.13 -21.17 12.48
CA GLN A 66 -16.16 -20.21 12.90
C GLN A 66 -15.68 -19.17 13.94
N GLY A 67 -14.41 -18.71 13.84
CA GLY A 67 -14.00 -17.54 14.63
C GLY A 67 -12.51 -17.38 14.90
N GLU A 68 -11.64 -18.18 14.28
CA GLU A 68 -10.20 -18.04 14.50
C GLU A 68 -9.45 -17.60 13.23
N ILE A 69 -8.62 -16.58 13.38
CA ILE A 69 -7.72 -16.06 12.36
C ILE A 69 -6.27 -16.37 12.74
N TRP A 70 -5.56 -17.05 11.83
CA TRP A 70 -4.18 -17.46 12.03
C TRP A 70 -3.30 -16.90 10.91
N THR A 71 -2.29 -16.10 11.26
CA THR A 71 -1.34 -15.55 10.29
C THR A 71 0.02 -16.20 10.46
N TYR A 72 0.66 -16.60 9.35
CA TYR A 72 1.98 -17.21 9.36
C TYR A 72 2.90 -16.59 8.33
N VAL A 73 4.17 -16.47 8.66
CA VAL A 73 5.25 -16.30 7.69
C VAL A 73 5.71 -17.69 7.22
N ILE A 74 5.91 -17.84 5.92
CA ILE A 74 6.28 -19.12 5.29
C ILE A 74 7.75 -19.08 4.83
N TYR A 75 8.52 -20.11 5.18
CA TYR A 75 9.88 -20.31 4.68
C TYR A 75 10.03 -21.68 4.00
N ASP A 76 10.85 -21.73 2.95
CA ASP A 76 11.32 -23.00 2.40
C ASP A 76 12.30 -23.68 3.35
N CYS A 77 12.25 -25.00 3.44
CA CYS A 77 13.21 -25.81 4.19
C CYS A 77 13.51 -27.14 3.50
N PRO A 78 14.65 -27.78 3.81
CA PRO A 78 14.95 -29.13 3.34
C PRO A 78 13.89 -30.15 3.77
N PRO A 79 13.72 -31.26 3.00
CA PRO A 79 12.86 -32.35 3.39
C PRO A 79 13.25 -32.92 4.75
N GLY A 80 12.29 -33.02 5.68
CA GLY A 80 12.52 -33.53 7.04
C GLY A 80 12.71 -32.42 8.09
N GLU A 81 12.84 -31.16 7.67
CA GLU A 81 12.96 -30.01 8.57
C GLU A 81 11.69 -29.14 8.62
N GLU A 82 10.56 -29.67 8.13
CA GLU A 82 9.27 -29.00 8.18
C GLU A 82 8.82 -28.78 9.63
N LYS A 83 8.35 -27.57 9.94
CA LYS A 83 7.98 -27.20 11.31
C LYS A 83 6.88 -26.15 11.33
N ILE A 84 5.96 -26.26 12.28
CA ILE A 84 4.99 -25.24 12.63
C ILE A 84 5.38 -24.69 14.01
N VAL A 85 5.59 -23.38 14.10
CA VAL A 85 5.87 -22.67 15.35
C VAL A 85 4.65 -21.82 15.67
N ILE A 86 3.95 -22.21 16.74
CA ILE A 86 2.75 -21.55 17.25
C ILE A 86 3.14 -20.78 18.50
N ASP A 87 2.69 -19.53 18.59
CA ASP A 87 2.80 -18.72 19.78
C ASP A 87 1.40 -18.51 20.36
N VAL A 88 1.13 -19.18 21.49
CA VAL A 88 -0.17 -19.15 22.17
C VAL A 88 -0.51 -17.79 22.77
N SER A 89 0.45 -16.86 22.83
CA SER A 89 0.20 -15.49 23.30
C SER A 89 -0.41 -14.60 22.21
N ILE A 90 -0.32 -15.00 20.94
CA ILE A 90 -0.89 -14.25 19.82
C ILE A 90 -2.40 -14.45 19.80
N ASN A 91 -3.13 -13.33 19.76
CA ASN A 91 -4.58 -13.33 19.67
C ASN A 91 -5.03 -13.81 18.28
N THR A 92 -5.83 -14.89 18.26
CA THR A 92 -6.42 -15.46 17.04
C THR A 92 -7.91 -15.16 16.90
N SER A 93 -8.50 -14.30 17.73
CA SER A 93 -9.91 -13.91 17.64
C SER A 93 -10.26 -13.27 16.30
N ASP A 94 -11.46 -13.54 15.78
CA ASP A 94 -12.02 -12.91 14.59
C ASP A 94 -12.71 -11.57 14.86
N ASP A 95 -12.59 -10.99 16.05
CA ASP A 95 -13.25 -9.73 16.44
C ASP A 95 -13.06 -8.60 15.40
N LEU A 96 -11.86 -8.49 14.82
CA LEU A 96 -11.57 -7.50 13.77
C LEU A 96 -12.36 -7.80 12.49
N LEU A 97 -12.47 -9.07 12.09
CA LEU A 97 -13.26 -9.46 10.93
C LEU A 97 -14.75 -9.19 11.19
N GLN A 98 -15.26 -9.49 12.39
CA GLN A 98 -16.63 -9.20 12.77
C GLN A 98 -16.95 -7.70 12.71
N LYS A 99 -16.02 -6.84 13.13
CA LYS A 99 -16.17 -5.38 12.97
C LYS A 99 -16.36 -4.98 11.51
N LEU A 100 -15.54 -5.52 10.59
CA LEU A 100 -15.68 -5.25 9.16
C LEU A 100 -17.01 -5.75 8.60
N ILE A 101 -17.43 -6.97 8.99
CA ILE A 101 -18.74 -7.54 8.60
C ILE A 101 -19.90 -6.66 9.08
N CYS A 102 -19.78 -6.04 10.26
CA CYS A 102 -20.74 -5.07 10.78
C CYS A 102 -20.62 -3.66 10.15
N GLY A 103 -19.77 -3.47 9.14
CA GLY A 103 -19.56 -2.19 8.45
C GLY A 103 -18.72 -1.17 9.23
N GLN A 104 -18.00 -1.60 10.27
CA GLN A 104 -17.11 -0.73 11.03
C GLN A 104 -15.70 -0.76 10.43
N LYS A 105 -15.03 0.40 10.38
CA LYS A 105 -13.62 0.47 10.00
C LYS A 105 -12.71 0.04 11.15
N LEU A 106 -11.59 -0.60 10.82
CA LEU A 106 -10.55 -0.96 11.78
C LEU A 106 -9.67 0.25 12.05
N LYS A 107 -9.42 0.54 13.32
CA LYS A 107 -8.48 1.60 13.70
C LYS A 107 -7.06 1.05 13.65
N HIS A 108 -6.15 1.80 13.03
CA HIS A 108 -4.73 1.46 12.96
C HIS A 108 -3.89 2.71 13.21
N GLU A 109 -2.91 2.61 14.09
CA GLU A 109 -1.88 3.63 14.24
C GLU A 109 -0.69 3.21 13.38
N ALA A 110 -0.35 4.03 12.37
CA ALA A 110 0.82 3.77 11.56
C ALA A 110 2.11 3.95 12.36
N MET A 111 3.12 3.16 12.07
CA MET A 111 4.47 3.27 12.62
C MET A 111 5.20 4.52 12.10
N ASP A 112 4.93 4.90 10.86
CA ASP A 112 5.54 6.07 10.22
C ASP A 112 4.65 6.67 9.12
N VAL A 113 5.18 7.71 8.47
CA VAL A 113 4.51 8.38 7.34
C VAL A 113 4.33 7.43 6.15
N TRP A 114 5.26 6.51 5.88
CA TRP A 114 5.14 5.59 4.76
C TRP A 114 3.98 4.63 4.95
N GLU A 115 3.91 3.95 6.09
CA GLU A 115 2.82 3.04 6.42
C GLU A 115 1.47 3.78 6.40
N TYR A 116 1.42 4.99 6.96
CA TYR A 116 0.23 5.84 6.89
C TYR A 116 -0.26 6.05 5.45
N LEU A 117 0.65 6.39 4.54
CA LEU A 117 0.32 6.62 3.12
C LEU A 117 -0.19 5.35 2.44
N VAL A 118 0.46 4.21 2.69
CA VAL A 118 0.08 2.91 2.12
C VAL A 118 -1.33 2.51 2.56
N TYR A 119 -1.63 2.57 3.87
CA TYR A 119 -2.98 2.26 4.37
C TYR A 119 -4.02 3.25 3.87
N LYS A 120 -3.71 4.56 3.84
CA LYS A 120 -4.65 5.56 3.30
C LYS A 120 -4.95 5.34 1.82
N TYR A 121 -4.00 4.86 1.04
CA TYR A 121 -4.19 4.63 -0.39
C TYR A 121 -4.88 3.30 -0.70
N GLN A 122 -4.50 2.22 -0.02
CA GLN A 122 -4.93 0.85 -0.35
C GLN A 122 -6.13 0.37 0.47
N GLU A 123 -6.28 0.87 1.70
CA GLU A 123 -7.17 0.29 2.70
C GLU A 123 -8.16 1.31 3.29
N SER A 124 -8.30 2.50 2.72
CA SER A 124 -9.12 3.58 3.30
C SER A 124 -10.58 3.22 3.55
N ASP A 125 -11.11 2.27 2.81
CA ASP A 125 -12.50 1.82 2.93
C ASP A 125 -12.72 0.97 4.16
N PHE A 126 -11.67 0.27 4.62
CA PHE A 126 -11.74 -0.70 5.70
C PHE A 126 -10.95 -0.28 6.94
N ILE A 127 -9.94 0.59 6.78
CA ILE A 127 -9.01 1.00 7.83
C ILE A 127 -9.05 2.51 8.02
N GLU A 128 -9.37 2.93 9.23
CA GLU A 128 -9.19 4.28 9.73
C GLU A 128 -7.78 4.41 10.31
N VAL A 129 -6.82 4.77 9.46
CA VAL A 129 -5.42 4.96 9.87
C VAL A 129 -5.15 6.38 10.38
N SER A 130 -4.42 6.46 11.49
CA SER A 130 -3.85 7.69 12.06
C SER A 130 -2.33 7.68 11.96
N LEU A 131 -1.73 8.87 11.96
CA LEU A 131 -0.29 9.03 12.17
C LEU A 131 0.11 8.55 13.57
N PRO A 132 1.39 8.21 13.80
CA PRO A 132 1.92 7.94 15.14
C PRO A 132 1.56 9.05 16.12
N GLU A 133 1.38 8.73 17.40
CA GLU A 133 1.06 9.70 18.45
C GLU A 133 2.07 10.86 18.49
N ALA A 134 3.36 10.56 18.28
CA ALA A 134 4.43 11.55 18.19
C ALA A 134 4.22 12.58 17.06
N TYR A 135 3.51 12.21 16.00
CA TYR A 135 3.20 13.04 14.83
C TYR A 135 1.74 13.49 14.83
N ASN A 136 0.99 13.27 15.90
CA ASN A 136 -0.43 13.57 15.95
C ASN A 136 -0.70 15.05 16.31
N ASN A 137 -0.15 15.95 15.50
CA ASN A 137 -0.41 17.39 15.56
C ASN A 137 -0.87 17.91 14.19
N TYR A 138 -1.46 19.11 14.19
CA TYR A 138 -2.05 19.70 13.00
C TYR A 138 -1.05 19.89 11.84
N GLN A 139 0.18 20.31 12.12
CA GLN A 139 1.19 20.55 11.09
C GLN A 139 1.66 19.23 10.45
N SER A 140 1.93 18.22 11.27
CA SER A 140 2.31 16.89 10.78
C SER A 140 1.21 16.24 9.95
N GLN A 141 -0.06 16.39 10.34
CA GLN A 141 -1.20 15.94 9.54
C GLN A 141 -1.30 16.69 8.20
N ALA A 142 -1.11 18.01 8.20
CA ALA A 142 -1.12 18.81 6.98
C ALA A 142 -0.02 18.36 6.01
N ILE A 143 1.21 18.19 6.50
CA ILE A 143 2.34 17.68 5.71
C ILE A 143 2.05 16.29 5.16
N ALA A 144 1.59 15.35 6.00
CA ALA A 144 1.26 13.99 5.57
C ALA A 144 0.15 13.96 4.50
N ASN A 145 -0.86 14.84 4.63
CA ASN A 145 -1.92 14.96 3.62
C ASN A 145 -1.39 15.45 2.27
N ILE A 146 -0.41 16.37 2.26
CA ILE A 146 0.22 16.80 1.00
C ILE A 146 0.97 15.64 0.35
N VAL A 147 1.74 14.89 1.14
CA VAL A 147 2.45 13.71 0.63
C VAL A 147 1.45 12.66 0.13
N LEU A 148 0.29 12.52 0.78
CA LEU A 148 -0.79 11.62 0.35
C LEU A 148 -1.39 12.03 -0.99
N GLU A 149 -1.58 13.33 -1.24
CA GLU A 149 -2.04 13.82 -2.54
C GLU A 149 -1.03 13.46 -3.66
N GLU A 150 0.26 13.65 -3.41
CA GLU A 150 1.35 13.24 -4.33
C GLU A 150 1.37 11.73 -4.56
N PHE A 151 1.32 10.96 -3.47
CA PHE A 151 1.34 9.49 -3.49
C PHE A 151 0.16 8.93 -4.27
N THR A 152 -1.05 9.47 -4.03
CA THR A 152 -2.26 9.03 -4.70
C THR A 152 -2.20 9.33 -6.19
N ALA A 153 -1.82 10.55 -6.58
CA ALA A 153 -1.76 10.92 -7.99
C ALA A 153 -0.73 10.10 -8.77
N LEU A 154 0.49 9.94 -8.23
CA LEU A 154 1.56 9.18 -8.87
C LEU A 154 1.25 7.67 -8.97
N ASN A 155 0.44 7.11 -8.07
CA ASN A 155 0.00 5.71 -8.17
C ASN A 155 -1.24 5.51 -9.04
N SER A 156 -2.03 6.56 -9.31
CA SER A 156 -3.27 6.47 -10.09
C SER A 156 -3.04 6.58 -11.61
N ILE A 157 -1.99 7.28 -12.05
CA ILE A 157 -1.73 7.54 -13.47
C ILE A 157 -0.78 6.48 -14.03
N SER A 158 -1.21 5.80 -15.11
CA SER A 158 -0.51 4.63 -15.68
C SER A 158 0.91 4.91 -16.16
N ILE A 159 1.20 6.12 -16.67
CA ILE A 159 2.54 6.49 -17.17
C ILE A 159 3.63 6.33 -16.09
N PHE A 160 3.27 6.49 -14.80
CA PHE A 160 4.20 6.35 -13.68
C PHE A 160 4.39 4.90 -13.19
N SER A 161 3.77 3.93 -13.88
CA SER A 161 3.87 2.49 -13.55
C SER A 161 4.94 1.77 -14.37
N GLU A 162 5.48 2.41 -15.42
CA GLU A 162 6.34 1.79 -16.42
C GLU A 162 7.65 2.56 -16.60
N GLY A 163 8.72 1.86 -17.01
CA GLY A 163 9.99 2.44 -17.44
C GLY A 163 10.50 3.62 -16.59
N ALA A 164 10.74 4.76 -17.26
CA ALA A 164 11.19 6.01 -16.65
C ALA A 164 10.17 6.58 -15.65
N GLY A 165 8.86 6.40 -15.88
CA GLY A 165 7.81 6.85 -14.96
C GLY A 165 7.85 6.14 -13.62
N LYS A 166 8.12 4.83 -13.60
CA LYS A 166 8.32 4.07 -12.36
C LYS A 166 9.54 4.56 -11.58
N GLN A 167 10.63 4.91 -12.28
CA GLN A 167 11.84 5.44 -11.65
C GLN A 167 11.60 6.84 -11.08
N TYR A 168 11.00 7.74 -11.86
CA TYR A 168 10.62 9.08 -11.42
C TYR A 168 9.74 9.03 -10.17
N LYS A 169 8.66 8.23 -10.19
CA LYS A 169 7.78 8.02 -9.04
C LYS A 169 8.55 7.57 -7.80
N ARG A 170 9.42 6.57 -7.94
CA ARG A 170 10.23 6.06 -6.82
C ARG A 170 11.11 7.15 -6.22
N VAL A 171 11.84 7.88 -7.06
CA VAL A 171 12.77 8.93 -6.62
C VAL A 171 12.01 10.06 -5.93
N ILE A 172 10.96 10.59 -6.56
CA ILE A 172 10.16 11.68 -6.01
C ILE A 172 9.53 11.29 -4.67
N LEU A 173 8.82 10.16 -4.59
CA LEU A 173 8.18 9.74 -3.36
C LEU A 173 9.20 9.53 -2.23
N SER A 174 10.34 8.90 -2.53
CA SER A 174 11.40 8.71 -1.52
C SER A 174 11.91 10.04 -0.95
N LYS A 175 12.16 11.05 -1.80
CA LYS A 175 12.60 12.37 -1.38
C LYS A 175 11.52 13.12 -0.59
N LEU A 176 10.27 13.07 -1.04
CA LEU A 176 9.15 13.73 -0.37
C LEU A 176 8.88 13.14 1.01
N ILE A 177 8.86 11.82 1.13
CA ILE A 177 8.65 11.13 2.42
C ILE A 177 9.79 11.44 3.39
N ALA A 178 11.05 11.35 2.93
CA ALA A 178 12.21 11.67 3.77
C ALA A 178 12.20 13.14 4.22
N SER A 179 11.84 14.06 3.33
CA SER A 179 11.72 15.48 3.68
C SER A 179 10.55 15.74 4.64
N ALA A 180 9.42 15.06 4.46
CA ALA A 180 8.28 15.18 5.35
C ALA A 180 8.63 14.70 6.76
N GLN A 181 9.25 13.53 6.88
CA GLN A 181 9.73 13.00 8.15
C GLN A 181 10.70 13.97 8.82
N GLY A 182 11.74 14.42 8.11
CA GLY A 182 12.74 15.33 8.68
C GLY A 182 12.17 16.67 9.16
N ILE A 183 11.16 17.21 8.46
CA ILE A 183 10.48 18.46 8.87
C ILE A 183 9.55 18.20 10.06
N ILE A 184 8.81 17.10 10.05
CA ILE A 184 7.94 16.70 11.16
C ILE A 184 8.76 16.48 12.45
N ASP A 185 9.89 15.78 12.35
CA ASP A 185 10.79 15.49 13.48
C ASP A 185 11.34 16.78 14.13
N GLN A 186 11.49 17.85 13.35
CA GLN A 186 11.96 19.15 13.80
C GLN A 186 10.82 20.07 14.28
N GLY A 187 9.57 19.62 14.25
CA GLY A 187 8.39 20.42 14.57
C GLY A 187 8.13 21.54 13.55
N GLY A 188 8.54 21.32 12.30
CA GLY A 188 8.38 22.27 11.21
C GLY A 188 6.94 22.41 10.71
N THR A 189 6.78 23.20 9.66
CA THR A 189 5.47 23.66 9.16
C THR A 189 5.18 23.18 7.74
N GLU A 190 3.90 23.22 7.38
CA GLU A 190 3.46 23.01 6.00
C GLU A 190 4.22 23.91 5.00
N ALA A 191 4.45 25.18 5.34
CA ALA A 191 5.12 26.13 4.46
C ALA A 191 6.58 25.73 4.18
N GLU A 192 7.30 25.26 5.19
CA GLU A 192 8.66 24.73 5.03
C GLU A 192 8.67 23.47 4.15
N PHE A 193 7.67 22.59 4.32
CA PHE A 193 7.52 21.43 3.46
C PHE A 193 7.24 21.80 2.00
N ARG A 194 6.41 22.81 1.74
CA ARG A 194 6.15 23.30 0.37
C ARG A 194 7.40 23.85 -0.31
N VAL A 195 8.25 24.56 0.43
CA VAL A 195 9.55 25.02 -0.09
C VAL A 195 10.45 23.83 -0.42
N ALA A 196 10.53 22.84 0.46
CA ALA A 196 11.32 21.62 0.22
C ALA A 196 10.77 20.81 -0.97
N GLN A 197 9.45 20.71 -1.09
CA GLN A 197 8.77 20.06 -2.22
C GLN A 197 9.16 20.69 -3.56
N GLN A 198 9.16 22.02 -3.65
CA GLN A 198 9.60 22.72 -4.85
C GLN A 198 11.07 22.43 -5.18
N LEU A 199 11.96 22.50 -4.19
CA LEU A 199 13.38 22.21 -4.37
C LEU A 199 13.61 20.76 -4.84
N ILE A 200 12.82 19.80 -4.34
CA ILE A 200 12.87 18.41 -4.78
C ILE A 200 12.52 18.30 -6.26
N MET A 201 11.51 19.03 -6.75
CA MET A 201 11.16 19.01 -8.17
C MET A 201 12.30 19.58 -9.02
N GLU A 202 12.83 20.75 -8.65
CA GLU A 202 13.89 21.44 -9.40
C GLU A 202 15.21 20.65 -9.45
N THR A 203 15.48 19.80 -8.47
CA THR A 203 16.71 19.00 -8.37
C THR A 203 16.56 17.56 -8.84
N THR A 204 15.36 17.14 -9.25
CA THR A 204 15.13 15.78 -9.76
C THR A 204 15.23 15.75 -11.27
N GLU A 205 15.97 14.77 -11.79
CA GLU A 205 16.07 14.54 -13.23
C GLU A 205 14.68 14.31 -13.83
N ILE A 206 14.31 15.16 -14.79
CA ILE A 206 12.97 15.21 -15.37
C ILE A 206 12.94 14.76 -16.84
N ASP A 207 14.11 14.76 -17.50
CA ASP A 207 14.21 14.55 -18.94
C ASP A 207 13.61 13.20 -19.35
N ASP A 208 13.98 12.10 -18.68
CA ASP A 208 13.53 10.76 -19.08
C ASP A 208 11.99 10.60 -19.00
N ILE A 209 11.35 11.13 -17.95
CA ILE A 209 9.89 11.06 -17.83
C ILE A 209 9.20 12.05 -18.77
N ALA A 210 9.79 13.23 -19.01
CA ALA A 210 9.26 14.17 -19.97
C ALA A 210 9.30 13.60 -21.40
N HIS A 211 10.39 12.93 -21.78
CA HIS A 211 10.49 12.21 -23.04
C HIS A 211 9.49 11.04 -23.10
N LEU A 212 9.33 10.26 -22.03
CA LEU A 212 8.33 9.20 -22.00
C LEU A 212 6.91 9.75 -22.23
N ILE A 213 6.51 10.81 -21.52
CA ILE A 213 5.19 11.46 -21.72
C ILE A 213 5.07 11.99 -23.16
N PHE A 214 6.14 12.58 -23.70
CA PHE A 214 6.20 13.07 -25.08
C PHE A 214 6.08 11.95 -26.12
N GLU A 215 6.70 10.80 -25.89
CA GLU A 215 6.64 9.66 -26.83
C GLU A 215 5.25 9.05 -26.90
N TYR A 216 4.54 8.96 -25.76
CA TYR A 216 3.15 8.51 -25.75
C TYR A 216 2.21 9.54 -26.37
N ASN A 217 2.37 10.82 -26.00
CA ASN A 217 1.54 11.97 -26.43
C ASN A 217 0.04 11.69 -26.61
N ASP A 218 -0.56 10.89 -25.73
CA ASP A 218 -1.97 10.51 -25.80
C ASP A 218 -2.80 11.48 -24.95
N TYR A 219 -3.74 12.19 -25.57
CA TYR A 219 -4.63 13.14 -24.90
C TYR A 219 -5.37 12.55 -23.69
N ARG A 220 -5.61 11.23 -23.65
CA ARG A 220 -6.26 10.55 -22.53
C ARG A 220 -5.35 10.54 -21.29
N ILE A 221 -4.05 10.40 -21.49
CA ILE A 221 -3.05 10.49 -20.42
C ILE A 221 -3.03 11.93 -19.87
N TRP A 222 -3.03 12.94 -20.73
CA TRP A 222 -3.12 14.34 -20.32
C TRP A 222 -4.41 14.65 -19.56
N GLN A 223 -5.56 14.19 -20.07
CA GLN A 223 -6.87 14.44 -19.46
C GLN A 223 -7.04 13.75 -18.10
N SER A 224 -6.45 12.56 -17.93
CA SER A 224 -6.48 11.84 -16.65
C SER A 224 -5.48 12.38 -15.64
N ALA A 225 -4.40 13.01 -16.11
CA ALA A 225 -3.35 13.55 -15.25
C ALA A 225 -3.59 15.00 -14.83
N LEU A 226 -4.25 15.82 -15.65
CA LEU A 226 -4.37 17.27 -15.43
C LEU A 226 -5.84 17.77 -15.45
N PRO A 227 -6.17 18.80 -14.64
CA PRO A 227 -5.32 19.43 -13.62
C PRO A 227 -5.07 18.49 -12.43
N SER A 228 -3.88 18.58 -11.83
CA SER A 228 -3.50 17.72 -10.71
C SER A 228 -3.31 18.54 -9.44
N LYS A 229 -3.65 17.96 -8.29
CA LYS A 229 -3.18 18.51 -7.01
C LYS A 229 -1.72 18.16 -6.71
N SER A 230 -1.19 17.16 -7.42
CA SER A 230 0.20 16.73 -7.29
C SER A 230 1.10 17.64 -8.10
N GLN A 231 1.98 18.36 -7.41
CA GLN A 231 3.03 19.17 -8.00
C GLN A 231 3.99 18.31 -8.81
N ALA A 232 4.27 17.07 -8.38
CA ALA A 232 5.15 16.17 -9.13
C ALA A 232 4.56 15.74 -10.48
N VAL A 233 3.25 15.52 -10.54
CA VAL A 233 2.54 15.23 -11.80
C VAL A 233 2.55 16.47 -12.69
N GLU A 234 2.15 17.63 -12.18
CA GLU A 234 2.15 18.87 -12.98
C GLU A 234 3.56 19.19 -13.51
N TYR A 235 4.59 19.02 -12.69
CA TYR A 235 5.97 19.27 -13.08
C TYR A 235 6.42 18.40 -14.26
N ALA A 236 6.14 17.08 -14.22
CA ALA A 236 6.49 16.16 -15.30
C ALA A 236 5.75 16.48 -16.61
N PHE A 237 4.45 16.78 -16.54
CA PHE A 237 3.68 17.11 -17.73
C PHE A 237 4.03 18.49 -18.31
N ASN A 238 4.36 19.47 -17.46
CA ASN A 238 4.85 20.77 -17.92
C ASN A 238 6.21 20.64 -18.62
N ALA A 239 7.12 19.81 -18.10
CA ALA A 239 8.39 19.50 -18.76
C ALA A 239 8.17 18.87 -20.14
N ALA A 240 7.25 17.89 -20.25
CA ALA A 240 6.88 17.29 -21.54
C ALA A 240 6.27 18.32 -22.52
N LEU A 241 5.42 19.22 -22.03
CA LEU A 241 4.83 20.30 -22.84
C LEU A 241 5.91 21.24 -23.40
N HIS A 242 6.93 21.55 -22.61
CA HIS A 242 8.09 22.31 -23.07
C HIS A 242 8.87 21.59 -24.17
N LEU A 243 8.97 20.25 -24.13
CA LEU A 243 9.55 19.48 -25.24
C LEU A 243 8.67 19.57 -26.50
N ILE A 244 7.36 19.38 -26.39
CA ILE A 244 6.41 19.48 -27.52
C ILE A 244 6.51 20.84 -28.21
N SER A 245 6.48 21.92 -27.42
CA SER A 245 6.53 23.28 -27.96
C SER A 245 7.83 23.58 -28.72
N ARG A 246 8.96 23.02 -28.27
CA ARG A 246 10.25 23.16 -28.98
C ARG A 246 10.24 22.44 -30.33
N VAL A 247 9.63 21.26 -30.44
CA VAL A 247 9.56 20.52 -31.71
C VAL A 247 8.64 21.23 -32.72
N ASN A 248 7.51 21.79 -32.28
CA ASN A 248 6.57 22.48 -33.16
C ASN A 248 7.01 23.90 -33.59
N SER A 249 8.16 24.37 -33.08
CA SER A 249 8.73 25.68 -33.41
C SER A 249 9.77 25.62 -34.56
N TYR A 250 10.01 24.43 -35.11
CA TYR A 250 10.86 24.17 -36.29
C TYR A 250 10.01 23.72 -37.48
#